data_AF-A0A3D0ZP67-F1
#
_entry.id   AF-A0A3D0ZP67-F1
#
_cell.length_a   1.000
_cell.length_b   1.000
_cell.length_c   1.000
_cell.angle_alpha   90.00
_cell.angle_beta   90.00
_cell.angle_gamma   90.00
#
_symmetry.space_group_name_H-M   'P 1'
#
loop_
_entity.id
_entity.type
_entity.pdbx_description
1 polymer ?
#
loop_
_entity_poly.entity_id
_entity_poly.type
_entity_poly.pdbx_seq_one_letter_code
_entity_poly.pdbx_strand_id
1 'polypeptide(L)'
;MFGNYPVNDDWVFLWQVKAFASGIFKINAELDPSFVAQGFLGLLWSKIFGLDYLSLQVLTFLISLGTAYFVYKILITLGSQKIYAIAGALTLLFNPLFFVSSFTFMTDNYLLFFLSSATYFFVRYLTQFNFRNLILGSFFGMLAAATRQNGILIFLPVFILGFVPFSKEKGKQLLFPALFLSLSVAVAFFWPRFGENKKFLEVEDFAGRLQTLLYAPQYLLIFLSPVFLAIRGRLQGLWRKIIAVVITIPAACLLFKTDLFPMGNVLYIEELYAKSDFRSNFSLFDNIFLKSGLALVWGFGFAKLLLYVLSKIKGVVRLGNFSKPEIFLLSSAALNFGVLFLSSDMYDRYLLPSLLFLLLFLFGRLGTNYSLNRMCVFLSIALMAFISIV
;
A
#
# COMPACT_ATOMS: atom_id res chain seq x y z
N MET A 1 -2.38 20.88 6.39
CA MET A 1 -2.76 19.71 7.21
C MET A 1 -1.95 19.60 8.50
N PHE A 2 -0.73 20.13 8.59
CA PHE A 2 -0.03 20.21 9.88
C PHE A 2 -0.80 21.04 10.90
N GLY A 3 -0.85 20.53 12.14
CA GLY A 3 -1.43 21.25 13.26
C GLY A 3 -1.35 20.46 14.55
N ASN A 4 -1.44 21.18 15.67
CA ASN A 4 -1.36 20.57 17.00
C ASN A 4 -2.73 20.13 17.50
N TYR A 5 -3.35 19.20 16.78
CA TYR A 5 -4.67 18.64 17.10
C TYR A 5 -4.72 17.18 16.62
N PRO A 6 -5.55 16.34 17.25
CA PRO A 6 -5.73 14.97 16.80
C PRO A 6 -6.52 14.90 15.48
N VAL A 7 -6.14 13.93 14.65
CA VAL A 7 -6.82 13.52 13.43
C VAL A 7 -7.11 12.02 13.52
N ASN A 8 -8.39 11.65 13.46
CA ASN A 8 -8.84 10.26 13.59
C ASN A 8 -8.32 9.64 14.91
N ASP A 9 -7.85 8.39 14.89
CA ASP A 9 -7.30 7.70 16.07
C ASP A 9 -5.85 8.14 16.44
N ASP A 10 -5.28 9.20 15.86
CA ASP A 10 -3.89 9.61 16.18
C ASP A 10 -3.67 10.03 17.65
N TRP A 11 -4.73 10.40 18.35
CA TRP A 11 -4.70 10.74 19.78
C TRP A 11 -4.18 9.56 20.62
N VAL A 12 -4.68 8.34 20.41
CA VAL A 12 -4.30 7.19 21.23
C VAL A 12 -2.83 6.80 21.00
N PHE A 13 -2.33 7.00 19.77
CA PHE A 13 -0.92 6.75 19.44
C PHE A 13 0.01 7.77 20.14
N LEU A 14 -0.37 9.04 20.23
CA LEU A 14 0.38 10.04 21.00
C LEU A 14 0.40 9.68 22.50
N TRP A 15 -0.74 9.31 23.07
CA TRP A 15 -0.82 8.86 24.46
C TRP A 15 0.03 7.63 24.74
N GLN A 16 0.13 6.71 23.77
CA GLN A 16 0.99 5.55 23.90
C GLN A 16 2.48 5.92 23.92
N VAL A 17 2.91 6.90 23.11
CA VAL A 17 4.28 7.43 23.17
C VAL A 17 4.52 8.12 24.52
N LYS A 18 3.53 8.86 25.04
CA LYS A 18 3.59 9.46 26.39
C LYS A 18 3.76 8.39 27.48
N ALA A 19 3.03 7.28 27.39
CA ALA A 19 3.16 6.17 28.32
C ALA A 19 4.55 5.53 28.27
N PHE A 20 5.10 5.32 27.06
CA PHE A 20 6.46 4.83 26.87
C PHE A 20 7.50 5.81 27.46
N ALA A 21 7.30 7.12 27.34
CA ALA A 21 8.16 8.13 27.94
C ALA A 21 8.17 8.07 29.48
N SER A 22 7.05 7.68 30.08
CA SER A 22 6.92 7.43 31.53
C SER A 22 7.37 6.04 31.98
N GLY A 23 7.95 5.22 31.10
CA GLY A 23 8.42 3.86 31.42
C GLY A 23 7.32 2.78 31.43
N ILE A 24 6.10 3.11 30.99
CA ILE A 24 4.99 2.16 30.89
C ILE A 24 5.00 1.55 29.50
N PHE A 25 5.73 0.44 29.31
CA PHE A 25 5.87 -0.23 28.01
C PHE A 25 4.70 -1.14 27.60
N LYS A 26 3.60 -1.09 28.35
CA LYS A 26 2.38 -1.86 28.08
C LYS A 26 1.52 -1.12 27.05
N ILE A 27 1.07 -1.82 26.01
CA ILE A 27 0.24 -1.26 24.93
C ILE A 27 -1.19 -1.06 25.44
N ASN A 28 -1.78 0.08 25.10
CA ASN A 28 -3.17 0.43 25.41
C ASN A 28 -4.16 -0.57 24.79
N ALA A 29 -5.26 -0.86 25.50
CA ALA A 29 -6.33 -1.76 25.05
C ALA A 29 -7.03 -1.27 23.77
N GLU A 30 -7.10 0.05 23.58
CA GLU A 30 -7.71 0.69 22.41
C GLU A 30 -6.83 0.62 21.15
N LEU A 31 -5.57 0.17 21.28
CA LEU A 31 -4.65 0.00 20.16
C LEU A 31 -4.68 -1.41 19.60
N ASP A 32 -5.35 -1.56 18.47
CA ASP A 32 -5.31 -2.82 17.71
C ASP A 32 -3.91 -3.15 17.15
N PRO A 33 -3.15 -2.20 16.57
CA PRO A 33 -1.84 -2.48 15.98
C PRO A 33 -0.80 -2.97 16.99
N SER A 34 0.27 -3.60 16.50
CA SER A 34 1.43 -3.97 17.33
C SER A 34 2.05 -2.74 18.00
N PHE A 35 2.27 -1.66 17.22
CA PHE A 35 2.76 -0.34 17.64
C PHE A 35 4.13 -0.31 18.38
N VAL A 36 4.80 -1.44 18.55
CA VAL A 36 6.09 -1.52 19.25
C VAL A 36 7.17 -0.71 18.53
N ALA A 37 7.44 -1.01 17.26
CA ALA A 37 8.53 -0.36 16.53
C ALA A 37 8.29 1.15 16.31
N GLN A 38 7.08 1.53 15.88
CA GLN A 38 6.70 2.93 15.75
C GLN A 38 6.67 3.66 17.08
N GLY A 39 6.18 3.04 18.16
CA GLY A 39 6.10 3.66 19.48
C GLY A 39 7.49 4.00 20.02
N PHE A 40 8.48 3.11 19.87
CA PHE A 40 9.87 3.43 20.23
C PHE A 40 10.49 4.49 19.32
N LEU A 41 10.20 4.46 18.02
CA LEU A 41 10.65 5.50 17.11
C LEU A 41 10.07 6.88 17.49
N GLY A 42 8.78 6.93 17.81
CA GLY A 42 8.09 8.12 18.31
C GLY A 42 8.67 8.60 19.64
N LEU A 43 9.00 7.68 20.57
CA LEU A 43 9.67 8.00 21.83
C LEU A 43 11.04 8.64 21.59
N LEU A 44 11.88 8.03 20.75
CA LEU A 44 13.20 8.54 20.42
C LEU A 44 13.12 9.93 19.77
N TRP A 45 12.19 10.12 18.85
CA TRP A 45 11.93 11.40 18.21
C TRP A 45 11.47 12.46 19.22
N SER A 46 10.51 12.12 20.09
CA SER A 46 9.94 13.04 21.06
C SER A 46 10.94 13.52 22.11
N LYS A 47 11.97 12.71 22.42
CA LYS A 47 13.08 13.13 23.29
C LYS A 47 13.93 14.25 22.69
N ILE A 48 13.96 14.37 21.36
CA ILE A 48 14.79 15.34 20.64
C ILE A 48 13.95 16.57 20.24
N PHE A 49 12.74 16.36 19.72
CA PHE A 49 11.92 17.40 19.10
C PHE A 49 10.67 17.79 19.91
N GLY A 50 10.43 17.16 21.07
CA GLY A 50 9.23 17.38 21.88
C GLY A 50 8.09 16.43 21.54
N LEU A 51 7.22 16.20 22.53
CA LEU A 51 6.05 15.33 22.43
C LEU A 51 4.78 16.16 22.24
N ASP A 52 4.40 16.36 20.99
CA ASP A 52 3.14 16.98 20.57
C ASP A 52 2.70 16.41 19.20
N TYR A 53 1.49 16.75 18.76
CA TYR A 53 0.95 16.21 17.50
C TYR A 53 1.75 16.68 16.30
N LEU A 54 2.12 17.97 16.25
CA LEU A 54 2.85 18.55 15.12
C LEU A 54 4.21 17.86 14.94
N SER A 55 4.96 17.65 16.03
CA SER A 55 6.24 16.96 16.04
C SER A 55 6.12 15.53 15.50
N LEU A 56 5.11 14.78 15.94
CA LEU A 56 4.87 13.41 15.47
C LEU A 56 4.35 13.35 14.03
N GLN A 57 3.56 14.33 13.58
CA GLN A 57 3.16 14.47 12.18
C GLN A 57 4.35 14.75 11.27
N VAL A 58 5.30 15.59 11.70
CA VAL A 58 6.55 15.84 10.97
C VAL A 58 7.35 14.54 10.83
N LEU A 59 7.44 13.73 11.90
CA LEU A 59 8.05 12.40 11.82
C LEU A 59 7.35 11.52 10.78
N THR A 60 6.01 11.42 10.79
CA THR A 60 5.27 10.63 9.79
C THR A 60 5.57 11.12 8.38
N PHE A 61 5.56 12.44 8.16
CA PHE A 61 5.84 13.01 6.84
C PHE A 61 7.24 12.62 6.34
N LEU A 62 8.27 12.66 7.19
CA LEU A 62 9.61 12.20 6.84
C LEU A 62 9.65 10.70 6.53
N ILE A 63 8.90 9.89 7.27
CA ILE A 63 8.73 8.45 7.03
C ILE A 63 8.04 8.19 5.68
N SER A 64 7.06 9.01 5.31
CA SER A 64 6.42 8.95 3.98
C SER A 64 7.39 9.28 2.85
N LEU A 65 8.22 10.32 3.02
CA LEU A 65 9.27 10.65 2.05
C LEU A 65 10.30 9.51 1.94
N GLY A 66 10.68 8.90 3.06
CA GLY A 66 11.52 7.71 3.09
C GLY A 66 10.91 6.52 2.34
N THR A 67 9.59 6.33 2.46
CA THR A 67 8.84 5.29 1.73
C THR A 67 8.92 5.54 0.22
N ALA A 68 8.65 6.77 -0.22
CA ALA A 68 8.76 7.14 -1.64
C ALA A 68 10.18 6.95 -2.18
N TYR A 69 11.20 7.25 -1.37
CA TYR A 69 12.60 6.97 -1.69
C TYR A 69 12.85 5.47 -1.91
N PHE A 70 12.38 4.60 -1.01
CA PHE A 70 12.53 3.15 -1.19
C PHE A 70 11.76 2.64 -2.41
N VAL A 71 10.55 3.16 -2.69
CA VAL A 71 9.83 2.85 -3.94
C VAL A 71 10.67 3.17 -5.17
N TYR A 72 11.24 4.38 -5.24
CA TYR A 72 12.15 4.75 -6.31
C TYR A 72 13.33 3.77 -6.43
N LYS A 73 14.00 3.45 -5.31
CA LYS A 73 15.16 2.54 -5.28
C LYS A 73 14.80 1.11 -5.70
N ILE A 74 13.63 0.59 -5.31
CA ILE A 74 13.14 -0.72 -5.75
C ILE A 74 12.93 -0.70 -7.26
N LEU A 75 12.23 0.31 -7.79
CA LEU A 75 11.95 0.40 -9.23
C LEU A 75 13.23 0.48 -10.07
N ILE A 76 14.24 1.23 -9.61
CA ILE A 76 15.57 1.23 -10.24
C ILE A 76 16.22 -0.16 -10.19
N THR A 77 16.11 -0.87 -9.06
CA THR A 77 16.67 -2.22 -8.88
C THR A 77 15.98 -3.25 -9.78
N LEU A 78 14.69 -3.07 -10.07
CA LEU A 78 13.93 -3.87 -11.03
C LEU A 78 14.25 -3.54 -12.49
N GLY A 79 15.15 -2.59 -12.75
CA GLY A 79 15.53 -2.16 -14.10
C GLY A 79 14.59 -1.15 -14.75
N SER A 80 13.64 -0.59 -13.99
CA SER A 80 12.77 0.47 -14.49
C SER A 80 13.59 1.73 -14.79
N GLN A 81 13.25 2.43 -15.87
CA GLN A 81 13.94 3.67 -16.21
C GLN A 81 13.70 4.73 -15.14
N LYS A 82 14.70 5.59 -14.91
CA LYS A 82 14.67 6.63 -13.88
C LYS A 82 13.38 7.46 -13.89
N ILE A 83 12.89 7.84 -15.07
CA ILE A 83 11.66 8.64 -15.20
C ILE A 83 10.41 7.90 -14.69
N TYR A 84 10.31 6.58 -14.95
CA TYR A 84 9.18 5.77 -14.49
C TYR A 84 9.35 5.32 -13.04
N ALA A 85 10.59 5.19 -12.56
CA ALA A 85 10.86 5.01 -11.13
C ALA A 85 10.42 6.23 -10.32
N ILE A 86 10.73 7.45 -10.80
CA ILE A 86 10.23 8.70 -10.21
C ILE A 86 8.70 8.73 -10.27
N ALA A 87 8.12 8.41 -11.43
CA ALA A 87 6.67 8.39 -11.57
C ALA A 87 5.98 7.40 -10.62
N GLY A 88 6.55 6.22 -10.39
CA GLY A 88 6.02 5.26 -9.42
C GLY A 88 6.09 5.78 -7.98
N ALA A 89 7.21 6.41 -7.59
CA ALA A 89 7.33 7.05 -6.29
C ALA A 89 6.32 8.20 -6.10
N LEU A 90 6.15 9.05 -7.11
CA LEU A 90 5.16 10.13 -7.09
C LEU A 90 3.72 9.61 -7.11
N THR A 91 3.46 8.48 -7.79
CA THR A 91 2.14 7.83 -7.78
C THR A 91 1.76 7.38 -6.37
N LEU A 92 2.71 6.87 -5.59
CA LEU A 92 2.47 6.55 -4.18
C LEU A 92 2.33 7.84 -3.34
N LEU A 93 3.24 8.80 -3.51
CA LEU A 93 3.27 10.02 -2.70
C LEU A 93 1.98 10.85 -2.84
N PHE A 94 1.44 10.93 -4.05
CA PHE A 94 0.19 11.60 -4.38
C PHE A 94 -1.00 10.64 -4.46
N ASN A 95 -0.88 9.44 -3.88
CA ASN A 95 -2.06 8.63 -3.63
C ASN A 95 -2.86 9.30 -2.50
N PRO A 96 -4.15 9.63 -2.68
CA PRO A 96 -4.92 10.36 -1.68
C PRO A 96 -4.91 9.72 -0.28
N LEU A 97 -5.01 8.38 -0.20
CA LEU A 97 -4.96 7.67 1.09
C LEU A 97 -3.60 7.82 1.79
N PHE A 98 -2.51 7.67 1.03
CA PHE A 98 -1.15 7.78 1.55
C PHE A 98 -0.76 9.22 1.87
N PHE A 99 -1.23 10.17 1.06
CA PHE A 99 -0.95 11.59 1.20
C PHE A 99 -1.58 12.13 2.48
N VAL A 100 -2.89 11.93 2.66
CA VAL A 100 -3.61 12.37 3.86
C VAL A 100 -3.02 11.72 5.11
N SER A 101 -2.75 10.40 5.08
CA SER A 101 -2.17 9.69 6.22
C SER A 101 -0.72 10.10 6.54
N SER A 102 -0.03 10.78 5.62
CA SER A 102 1.31 11.34 5.87
C SER A 102 1.31 12.50 6.87
N PHE A 103 0.13 13.08 7.14
CA PHE A 103 -0.07 14.17 8.08
C PHE A 103 -0.76 13.72 9.38
N THR A 104 -0.79 12.42 9.67
CA THR A 104 -1.30 11.86 10.93
C THR A 104 -0.24 10.98 11.59
N PHE A 105 -0.32 10.71 12.89
CA PHE A 105 0.60 9.78 13.56
C PHE A 105 0.04 8.34 13.62
N MET A 106 -0.53 7.89 12.50
CA MET A 106 -1.06 6.53 12.35
C MET A 106 0.00 5.53 11.89
N THR A 107 -0.30 4.25 12.06
CA THR A 107 0.65 3.15 11.78
C THR A 107 0.85 2.79 10.31
N ASP A 108 -0.03 3.23 9.41
CA ASP A 108 -0.02 2.80 8.01
C ASP A 108 1.27 3.22 7.29
N ASN A 109 1.71 4.46 7.48
CA ASN A 109 2.90 5.00 6.81
C ASN A 109 4.19 4.36 7.32
N TYR A 110 4.26 4.06 8.63
CA TYR A 110 5.38 3.34 9.23
C TYR A 110 5.44 1.89 8.75
N LEU A 111 4.28 1.22 8.65
CA LEU A 111 4.21 -0.12 8.05
C LEU A 111 4.74 -0.08 6.62
N LEU A 112 4.28 0.85 5.77
CA LEU A 112 4.71 0.95 4.38
C LEU A 112 6.19 1.29 4.26
N PHE A 113 6.72 2.14 5.15
CA PHE A 113 8.14 2.44 5.21
C PHE A 113 8.98 1.19 5.49
N PHE A 114 8.63 0.44 6.53
CA PHE A 114 9.37 -0.78 6.88
C PHE A 114 9.16 -1.90 5.85
N LEU A 115 7.95 -2.05 5.29
CA LEU A 115 7.68 -2.99 4.20
C LEU A 115 8.46 -2.65 2.93
N SER A 116 8.50 -1.38 2.52
CA SER A 116 9.26 -0.95 1.34
C SER A 116 10.77 -1.07 1.58
N SER A 117 11.26 -0.76 2.78
CA SER A 117 12.66 -1.00 3.18
C SER A 117 13.01 -2.49 3.09
N ALA A 118 12.19 -3.36 3.67
CA ALA A 118 12.37 -4.81 3.62
C ALA A 118 12.32 -5.34 2.18
N THR A 119 11.34 -4.88 1.39
CA THR A 119 11.19 -5.20 -0.02
C THR A 119 12.42 -4.80 -0.83
N TYR A 120 12.98 -3.62 -0.61
CA TYR A 120 14.20 -3.19 -1.29
C TYR A 120 15.34 -4.17 -1.08
N PHE A 121 15.60 -4.56 0.17
CA PHE A 121 16.68 -5.51 0.47
C PHE A 121 16.36 -6.92 -0.03
N PHE A 122 15.11 -7.40 0.10
CA PHE A 122 14.74 -8.72 -0.44
C PHE A 122 14.81 -8.76 -1.97
N VAL A 123 14.34 -7.74 -2.69
CA VAL A 123 14.49 -7.63 -4.14
C VAL A 123 15.97 -7.62 -4.53
N ARG A 124 16.82 -6.89 -3.79
CA ARG A 124 18.28 -6.94 -4.01
C ARG A 124 18.87 -8.32 -3.77
N TYR A 125 18.44 -9.04 -2.73
CA TYR A 125 18.87 -10.41 -2.48
C TYR A 125 18.43 -11.38 -3.60
N LEU A 126 17.20 -11.23 -4.09
CA LEU A 126 16.64 -12.08 -5.15
C LEU A 126 17.24 -11.78 -6.53
N THR A 127 17.76 -10.58 -6.75
CA THR A 127 18.47 -10.19 -7.99
C THR A 127 19.97 -10.51 -7.91
N GLN A 128 20.61 -10.21 -6.78
CA GLN A 128 22.01 -10.48 -6.48
C GLN A 128 22.08 -11.17 -5.12
N PHE A 129 22.35 -12.48 -5.10
CA PHE A 129 22.41 -13.29 -3.88
C PHE A 129 23.46 -12.75 -2.90
N ASN A 130 23.04 -11.83 -2.04
CA ASN A 130 23.88 -11.14 -1.06
C ASN A 130 23.25 -11.27 0.32
N PHE A 131 23.95 -12.01 1.18
CA PHE A 131 23.48 -12.35 2.52
C PHE A 131 23.20 -11.13 3.41
N ARG A 132 23.96 -10.03 3.26
CA ARG A 132 23.70 -8.78 3.99
C ARG A 132 22.32 -8.22 3.70
N ASN A 133 21.87 -8.32 2.44
CA ASN A 133 20.54 -7.88 2.05
C ASN A 133 19.45 -8.80 2.64
N LEU A 134 19.72 -10.11 2.79
CA LEU A 134 18.78 -11.01 3.46
C LEU A 134 18.58 -10.62 4.94
N ILE A 135 19.67 -10.34 5.66
CA ILE A 135 19.60 -9.88 7.07
C ILE A 135 18.87 -8.55 7.17
N LEU A 136 19.25 -7.54 6.37
CA LEU A 136 18.62 -6.22 6.41
C LEU A 136 17.13 -6.30 6.05
N GLY A 137 16.77 -7.08 5.02
CA GLY A 137 15.38 -7.32 4.65
C GLY A 137 14.59 -7.95 5.79
N SER A 138 15.17 -8.94 6.48
CA SER A 138 14.55 -9.62 7.61
C SER A 138 14.38 -8.71 8.83
N PHE A 139 15.39 -7.88 9.12
CA PHE A 139 15.32 -6.87 10.18
C PHE A 139 14.19 -5.86 9.93
N PHE A 140 14.11 -5.29 8.72
CA PHE A 140 13.02 -4.37 8.39
C PHE A 140 11.65 -5.08 8.31
N GLY A 141 11.60 -6.34 7.91
CA GLY A 141 10.38 -7.17 7.98
C GLY A 141 9.88 -7.35 9.42
N MET A 142 10.81 -7.54 10.36
CA MET A 142 10.48 -7.58 11.79
C MET A 142 9.97 -6.23 12.30
N LEU A 143 10.59 -5.11 11.89
CA LEU A 143 10.09 -3.77 12.25
C LEU A 143 8.69 -3.49 11.66
N ALA A 144 8.42 -3.98 10.45
CA ALA A 144 7.09 -3.92 9.85
C ALA A 144 6.07 -4.69 10.70
N ALA A 145 6.37 -5.95 11.06
CA ALA A 145 5.53 -6.79 11.92
C ALA A 145 5.32 -6.20 13.33
N ALA A 146 6.37 -5.59 13.89
CA ALA A 146 6.33 -4.90 15.17
C ALA A 146 5.59 -3.55 15.11
N THR A 147 5.30 -3.02 13.92
CA THR A 147 4.43 -1.86 13.72
C THR A 147 2.97 -2.28 13.56
N ARG A 148 2.71 -3.24 12.66
CA ARG A 148 1.39 -3.86 12.44
C ARG A 148 1.56 -5.34 12.12
N GLN A 149 0.63 -6.18 12.60
CA GLN A 149 0.73 -7.65 12.50
C GLN A 149 0.86 -8.15 11.06
N ASN A 150 0.18 -7.50 10.10
CA ASN A 150 0.25 -7.85 8.67
C ASN A 150 1.66 -7.70 8.06
N GLY A 151 2.55 -6.93 8.68
CA GLY A 151 3.96 -6.84 8.27
C GLY A 151 4.67 -8.19 8.24
N ILE A 152 4.21 -9.16 9.03
CA ILE A 152 4.76 -10.53 9.09
C ILE A 152 4.63 -11.29 7.75
N LEU A 153 3.67 -10.90 6.91
CA LEU A 153 3.36 -11.61 5.66
C LEU A 153 4.49 -11.52 4.63
N ILE A 154 5.41 -10.56 4.77
CA ILE A 154 6.54 -10.40 3.85
C ILE A 154 7.53 -11.57 3.91
N PHE A 155 7.58 -12.30 5.03
CA PHE A 155 8.50 -13.42 5.20
C PHE A 155 8.10 -14.65 4.37
N LEU A 156 6.80 -14.87 4.14
CA LEU A 156 6.31 -16.06 3.45
C LEU A 156 6.82 -16.17 2.00
N PRO A 157 6.73 -15.12 1.14
CA PRO A 157 7.36 -15.12 -0.16
C PRO A 157 8.89 -15.33 -0.14
N VAL A 158 9.58 -14.82 0.88
CA VAL A 158 11.04 -15.00 1.03
C VAL A 158 11.39 -16.45 1.28
N PHE A 159 10.64 -17.16 2.14
CA PHE A 159 10.84 -18.58 2.34
C PHE A 159 10.59 -19.37 1.05
N ILE A 160 9.43 -19.16 0.42
CA ILE A 160 9.05 -19.88 -0.82
C ILE A 160 10.14 -19.71 -1.90
N LEU A 161 10.59 -18.48 -2.13
CA LEU A 161 11.57 -18.19 -3.19
C LEU A 161 13.02 -18.46 -2.79
N GLY A 162 13.32 -18.40 -1.50
CA GLY A 162 14.64 -18.70 -0.94
C GLY A 162 14.97 -20.19 -0.98
N PHE A 163 13.96 -21.06 -0.90
CA PHE A 163 14.12 -22.50 -1.06
C PHE A 163 14.31 -22.95 -2.51
N VAL A 164 14.10 -22.08 -3.51
CA VAL A 164 14.11 -22.46 -4.93
C VAL A 164 15.23 -21.74 -5.70
N PRO A 165 16.27 -22.41 -6.26
CA PRO A 165 16.59 -23.82 -6.11
C PRO A 165 17.24 -24.11 -4.74
N PHE A 166 16.93 -25.28 -4.19
CA PHE A 166 17.41 -25.70 -2.89
C PHE A 166 18.92 -25.92 -2.93
N SER A 167 19.65 -25.28 -2.02
CA SER A 167 21.05 -25.58 -1.76
C SER A 167 21.27 -25.52 -0.26
N LYS A 168 22.15 -26.37 0.28
CA LYS A 168 22.41 -26.44 1.73
C LYS A 168 22.84 -25.09 2.30
N GLU A 169 23.63 -24.31 1.56
CA GLU A 169 24.07 -22.97 1.97
C GLU A 169 22.91 -21.98 2.03
N LYS A 170 22.03 -21.95 1.01
CA LYS A 170 20.82 -21.10 1.04
C LYS A 170 19.87 -21.52 2.16
N GLY A 171 19.74 -22.82 2.44
CA GLY A 171 18.96 -23.33 3.57
C GLY A 171 19.46 -22.79 4.91
N LYS A 172 20.78 -22.76 5.13
CA LYS A 172 21.38 -22.15 6.34
C LYS A 172 21.10 -20.65 6.42
N GLN A 173 21.14 -19.93 5.30
CA GLN A 173 20.84 -18.49 5.29
C GLN A 173 19.38 -18.18 5.68
N LEU A 174 18.43 -19.08 5.37
CA LEU A 174 17.02 -18.93 5.74
C LEU A 174 16.75 -19.03 7.25
N LEU A 175 17.72 -19.49 8.05
CA LEU A 175 17.65 -19.42 9.51
C LEU A 175 17.52 -17.97 10.02
N PHE A 176 18.06 -17.00 9.29
CA PHE A 176 17.97 -15.58 9.68
C PHE A 176 16.54 -15.04 9.50
N PRO A 177 15.91 -15.12 8.31
CA PRO A 177 14.48 -14.85 8.17
C PRO A 177 13.62 -15.61 9.18
N ALA A 178 13.95 -16.87 9.49
CA ALA A 178 13.22 -17.67 10.50
C ALA A 178 13.38 -17.10 11.91
N LEU A 179 14.57 -16.67 12.30
CA LEU A 179 14.83 -15.99 13.57
C LEU A 179 14.08 -14.66 13.65
N PHE A 180 14.11 -13.83 12.60
CA PHE A 180 13.38 -12.56 12.60
C PHE A 180 11.86 -12.78 12.59
N LEU A 181 11.37 -13.82 11.91
CA LEU A 181 9.98 -14.23 11.98
C LEU A 181 9.61 -14.67 13.39
N SER A 182 10.42 -15.51 14.05
CA SER A 182 10.12 -15.97 15.41
C SER A 182 10.15 -14.83 16.42
N LEU A 183 11.08 -13.88 16.28
CA LEU A 183 11.09 -12.64 17.05
C LEU A 183 9.84 -11.78 16.79
N SER A 184 9.38 -11.70 15.53
CA SER A 184 8.15 -10.97 15.19
C SER A 184 6.93 -11.60 15.85
N VAL A 185 6.83 -12.94 15.84
CA VAL A 185 5.79 -13.69 16.55
C VAL A 185 5.91 -13.45 18.05
N ALA A 186 7.12 -13.54 18.62
CA ALA A 186 7.33 -13.32 20.04
C ALA A 186 6.90 -11.91 20.48
N VAL A 187 7.23 -10.87 19.70
CA VAL A 187 6.76 -9.51 19.95
C VAL A 187 5.23 -9.43 19.85
N ALA A 188 4.61 -10.07 18.86
CA ALA A 188 3.16 -10.02 18.70
C ALA A 188 2.39 -10.69 19.85
N PHE A 189 2.92 -11.78 20.43
CA PHE A 189 2.23 -12.56 21.47
C PHE A 189 2.63 -12.19 22.90
N PHE A 190 3.90 -11.85 23.14
CA PHE A 190 4.43 -11.67 24.50
C PHE A 190 4.61 -10.21 24.91
N TRP A 191 4.46 -9.24 23.98
CA TRP A 191 4.54 -7.83 24.36
C TRP A 191 3.33 -7.47 25.26
N PRO A 192 3.54 -6.85 26.43
CA PRO A 192 2.47 -6.64 27.39
C PRO A 192 1.38 -5.70 26.83
N ARG A 193 0.11 -6.08 26.99
CA ARG A 193 -1.08 -5.30 26.58
C ARG A 193 -2.07 -5.13 27.73
N PHE A 194 -2.70 -3.96 27.83
CA PHE A 194 -3.88 -3.77 28.69
C PHE A 194 -5.08 -4.39 27.96
N GLY A 195 -5.83 -5.27 28.63
CA GLY A 195 -6.97 -5.97 28.02
C GLY A 195 -6.59 -7.15 27.11
N GLU A 196 -7.61 -7.88 26.66
CA GLU A 196 -7.48 -8.93 25.65
C GLU A 196 -7.56 -8.34 24.22
N ASN A 197 -6.92 -8.99 23.25
CA ASN A 197 -7.03 -8.58 21.85
C ASN A 197 -8.47 -8.69 21.36
N LYS A 198 -8.90 -7.75 20.51
CA LYS A 198 -10.17 -7.85 19.79
C LYS A 198 -10.25 -9.17 19.02
N LYS A 199 -11.45 -9.76 19.03
CA LYS A 199 -11.79 -11.02 18.37
C LYS A 199 -11.49 -10.95 16.86
N PHE A 200 -11.06 -12.09 16.30
CA PHE A 200 -11.11 -12.30 14.86
C PHE A 200 -12.56 -12.14 14.35
N LEU A 201 -12.72 -11.83 13.05
CA LEU A 201 -14.05 -11.79 12.41
C LEU A 201 -14.89 -13.01 12.81
N GLU A 202 -16.10 -12.76 13.31
CA GLU A 202 -17.07 -13.82 13.52
C GLU A 202 -17.56 -14.30 12.14
N VAL A 203 -17.91 -15.59 12.01
CA VAL A 203 -18.25 -16.20 10.71
C VAL A 203 -19.43 -15.48 10.03
N GLU A 204 -20.31 -14.89 10.83
CA GLU A 204 -21.50 -14.15 10.41
C GLU A 204 -21.16 -12.84 9.65
N ASP A 205 -19.99 -12.24 9.93
CA ASP A 205 -19.56 -10.97 9.32
C ASP A 205 -18.84 -11.16 7.96
N PHE A 206 -18.55 -12.41 7.57
CA PHE A 206 -17.75 -12.69 6.37
C PHE A 206 -18.46 -12.24 5.08
N ALA A 207 -19.78 -12.35 5.00
CA ALA A 207 -20.55 -11.93 3.83
C ALA A 207 -20.47 -10.41 3.62
N GLY A 208 -20.64 -9.63 4.70
CA GLY A 208 -20.48 -8.17 4.67
C GLY A 208 -19.04 -7.78 4.31
N ARG A 209 -18.04 -8.51 4.84
CA ARG A 209 -16.63 -8.31 4.47
C ARG A 209 -16.37 -8.53 2.99
N LEU A 210 -16.91 -9.61 2.43
CA LEU A 210 -16.80 -9.91 1.01
C LEU A 210 -17.41 -8.78 0.18
N GLN A 211 -18.61 -8.32 0.52
CA GLN A 211 -19.27 -7.20 -0.17
C GLN A 211 -18.41 -5.94 -0.16
N THR A 212 -17.83 -5.58 0.99
CA THR A 212 -16.91 -4.43 1.09
C THR A 212 -15.69 -4.62 0.19
N LEU A 213 -15.07 -5.80 0.20
CA LEU A 213 -13.89 -6.09 -0.62
C LEU A 213 -14.17 -6.13 -2.13
N LEU A 214 -15.43 -6.29 -2.57
CA LEU A 214 -15.80 -6.14 -3.98
C LEU A 214 -15.57 -4.72 -4.51
N TYR A 215 -15.44 -3.71 -3.64
CA TYR A 215 -15.05 -2.35 -4.03
C TYR A 215 -13.53 -2.18 -4.20
N ALA A 216 -12.70 -3.09 -3.70
CA ALA A 216 -11.24 -2.95 -3.80
C ALA A 216 -10.70 -2.84 -5.24
N PRO A 217 -11.22 -3.58 -6.25
CA PRO A 217 -10.80 -3.40 -7.64
C PRO A 217 -10.97 -1.98 -8.17
N GLN A 218 -11.98 -1.25 -7.69
CA GLN A 218 -12.20 0.15 -8.05
C GLN A 218 -11.08 1.04 -7.49
N TYR A 219 -10.70 0.87 -6.22
CA TYR A 219 -9.55 1.57 -5.64
C TYR A 219 -8.24 1.25 -6.39
N LEU A 220 -8.01 -0.02 -6.72
CA LEU A 220 -6.84 -0.44 -7.51
C LEU A 220 -6.81 0.21 -8.89
N LEU A 221 -7.97 0.29 -9.57
CA LEU A 221 -8.10 0.96 -10.86
C LEU A 221 -7.72 2.44 -10.76
N ILE A 222 -8.25 3.14 -9.77
CA ILE A 222 -8.07 4.59 -9.58
C ILE A 222 -6.60 4.89 -9.22
N PHE A 223 -6.06 4.21 -8.22
CA PHE A 223 -4.75 4.54 -7.67
C PHE A 223 -3.57 3.99 -8.48
N LEU A 224 -3.80 2.99 -9.35
CA LEU A 224 -2.82 2.54 -10.34
C LEU A 224 -3.07 3.14 -11.73
N SER A 225 -4.01 4.10 -11.84
CA SER A 225 -4.34 4.78 -13.09
C SER A 225 -3.15 5.43 -13.80
N PRO A 226 -2.10 5.96 -13.14
CA PRO A 226 -0.93 6.48 -13.84
C PRO A 226 -0.23 5.44 -14.72
N VAL A 227 -0.30 4.16 -14.36
CA VAL A 227 0.17 3.07 -15.23
C VAL A 227 -0.86 2.77 -16.30
N PHE A 228 -2.11 2.51 -15.90
CA PHE A 228 -3.14 1.99 -16.81
C PHE A 228 -3.49 2.96 -17.95
N LEU A 229 -3.61 4.25 -17.66
CA LEU A 229 -3.84 5.29 -18.67
C LEU A 229 -2.64 5.45 -19.60
N ALA A 230 -1.43 5.17 -19.12
CA ALA A 230 -0.21 5.39 -19.89
C ALA A 230 0.19 4.23 -20.81
N ILE A 231 -0.45 3.06 -20.74
CA ILE A 231 -0.11 1.93 -21.62
C ILE A 231 -0.16 2.35 -23.10
N ARG A 232 0.99 2.28 -23.81
CA ARG A 232 1.15 2.69 -25.22
C ARG A 232 0.56 1.67 -26.18
N GLY A 233 0.17 2.15 -27.38
CA GLY A 233 0.09 1.33 -28.59
C GLY A 233 -1.03 0.29 -28.66
N ARG A 234 -2.05 0.35 -27.78
CA ARG A 234 -3.15 -0.64 -27.79
C ARG A 234 -4.41 -0.22 -28.52
N LEU A 235 -4.57 1.07 -28.83
CA LEU A 235 -5.72 1.63 -29.56
C LEU A 235 -5.43 1.91 -31.04
N GLN A 236 -4.56 1.11 -31.66
CA GLN A 236 -4.32 1.19 -33.10
C GLN A 236 -5.44 0.46 -33.86
N GLY A 237 -6.08 1.16 -34.79
CA GLY A 237 -7.22 0.67 -35.58
C GLY A 237 -8.58 1.08 -35.01
N LEU A 238 -9.53 1.34 -35.91
CA LEU A 238 -10.89 1.82 -35.60
C LEU A 238 -11.62 0.87 -34.64
N TRP A 239 -11.56 -0.44 -34.89
CA TRP A 239 -12.21 -1.46 -34.06
C TRP A 239 -11.73 -1.47 -32.61
N ARG A 240 -10.43 -1.29 -32.36
CA ARG A 240 -9.91 -1.24 -30.98
C ARG A 240 -10.34 0.01 -30.24
N LYS A 241 -10.50 1.13 -30.95
CA LYS A 241 -11.09 2.36 -30.39
C LYS A 241 -12.56 2.15 -30.03
N ILE A 242 -13.35 1.54 -30.92
CA ILE A 242 -14.76 1.21 -30.66
C ILE A 242 -14.88 0.29 -29.45
N ILE A 243 -14.11 -0.81 -29.41
CA ILE A 243 -14.12 -1.74 -28.26
C ILE A 243 -13.74 -1.01 -26.96
N ALA A 244 -12.75 -0.12 -26.99
CA ALA A 244 -12.38 0.65 -25.82
C ALA A 244 -13.52 1.55 -25.32
N VAL A 245 -14.25 2.22 -26.23
CA VAL A 245 -15.44 3.01 -25.87
C VAL A 245 -16.53 2.13 -25.27
N VAL A 246 -16.80 0.97 -25.89
CA VAL A 246 -17.78 -0.02 -25.42
C VAL A 246 -17.45 -0.56 -24.02
N ILE A 247 -16.17 -0.66 -23.66
CA ILE A 247 -15.74 -1.04 -22.29
C ILE A 247 -15.78 0.17 -21.35
N THR A 248 -15.39 1.35 -21.83
CA THR A 248 -15.27 2.58 -21.02
C THR A 248 -16.63 3.02 -20.50
N ILE A 249 -17.68 3.02 -21.33
CA ILE A 249 -19.01 3.52 -20.94
C ILE A 249 -19.59 2.69 -19.77
N PRO A 250 -19.69 1.35 -19.82
CA PRO A 250 -20.18 0.55 -18.70
C PRO A 250 -19.30 0.69 -17.45
N ALA A 251 -17.97 0.72 -17.60
CA ALA A 251 -17.06 0.89 -16.47
C ALA A 251 -17.27 2.24 -15.78
N ALA A 252 -17.41 3.32 -16.56
CA ALA A 252 -17.70 4.65 -16.05
C ALA A 252 -19.08 4.71 -15.38
N CYS A 253 -20.12 4.11 -15.98
CA CYS A 253 -21.44 4.02 -15.38
C CYS A 253 -21.42 3.25 -14.05
N LEU A 254 -20.62 2.19 -13.95
CA LEU A 254 -20.45 1.44 -12.71
C LEU A 254 -19.78 2.29 -11.65
N LEU A 255 -18.63 2.90 -11.96
CA LEU A 255 -17.90 3.80 -11.05
C LEU A 255 -18.77 4.97 -10.56
N PHE A 256 -19.61 5.52 -11.44
CA PHE A 256 -20.52 6.60 -11.08
C PHE A 256 -21.62 6.11 -10.12
N LYS A 257 -22.21 4.93 -10.38
CA LYS A 257 -23.29 4.36 -9.57
C LYS A 257 -22.83 3.86 -8.21
N THR A 258 -21.64 3.28 -8.12
CA THR A 258 -21.11 2.74 -6.85
C THR A 258 -20.49 3.81 -5.96
N ASP A 259 -20.50 5.08 -6.39
CA ASP A 259 -19.64 6.15 -5.88
C ASP A 259 -18.16 5.92 -6.20
N LEU A 260 -17.36 6.98 -6.38
CA LEU A 260 -15.94 6.87 -6.74
C LEU A 260 -15.10 6.24 -5.62
N PHE A 261 -15.49 6.50 -4.37
CA PHE A 261 -14.83 5.97 -3.18
C PHE A 261 -15.86 5.38 -2.21
N PRO A 262 -16.38 4.17 -2.51
CA PRO A 262 -17.50 3.59 -1.77
C PRO A 262 -17.18 3.39 -0.29
N MET A 263 -15.98 2.90 0.04
CA MET A 263 -15.52 2.78 1.43
C MET A 263 -15.27 4.14 2.11
N GLY A 264 -14.68 5.13 1.43
CA GLY A 264 -14.66 6.56 1.81
C GLY A 264 -13.88 6.98 3.05
N ASN A 265 -13.61 6.05 3.98
CA ASN A 265 -13.27 6.33 5.38
C ASN A 265 -12.17 7.38 5.63
N VAL A 266 -11.19 7.50 4.73
CA VAL A 266 -10.05 8.40 4.88
C VAL A 266 -10.10 9.55 3.88
N LEU A 267 -10.92 9.43 2.84
CA LEU A 267 -10.99 10.38 1.73
C LEU A 267 -11.99 11.49 1.99
N TYR A 268 -13.06 11.22 2.73
CA TYR A 268 -14.02 12.24 3.12
C TYR A 268 -13.58 12.87 4.45
N ILE A 269 -13.52 14.21 4.49
CA ILE A 269 -13.05 14.98 5.66
C ILE A 269 -13.87 14.61 6.90
N GLU A 270 -15.18 14.48 6.73
CA GLU A 270 -16.11 14.12 7.80
C GLU A 270 -15.75 12.76 8.41
N GLU A 271 -15.45 11.76 7.58
CA GLU A 271 -15.05 10.41 8.00
C GLU A 271 -13.60 10.36 8.54
N LEU A 272 -12.73 11.25 8.04
CA LEU A 272 -11.36 11.38 8.48
C LEU A 272 -11.27 11.94 9.91
N TYR A 273 -12.04 12.99 10.22
CA TYR A 273 -11.99 13.69 11.50
C TYR A 273 -12.99 13.14 12.52
N ALA A 274 -14.13 12.61 12.08
CA ALA A 274 -15.10 11.93 12.92
C ALA A 274 -15.33 10.51 12.39
N LYS A 275 -15.24 9.48 13.25
CA LYS A 275 -15.74 8.13 12.93
C LYS A 275 -17.28 8.16 12.84
N SER A 276 -17.80 8.82 11.83
CA SER A 276 -19.21 8.90 11.51
C SER A 276 -19.43 8.36 10.11
N ASP A 277 -20.50 7.60 9.90
CA ASP A 277 -20.92 7.19 8.55
C ASP A 277 -21.58 8.35 7.75
N PHE A 278 -21.37 9.59 8.20
CA PHE A 278 -21.93 10.77 7.56
C PHE A 278 -20.97 11.28 6.49
N ARG A 279 -21.43 11.28 5.24
CA ARG A 279 -20.81 11.98 4.12
C ARG A 279 -21.62 13.23 3.81
N SER A 280 -20.96 14.39 3.81
CA SER A 280 -21.64 15.58 3.34
C SER A 280 -21.81 15.50 1.82
N ASN A 281 -23.00 15.87 1.32
CA ASN A 281 -23.27 15.98 -0.13
C ASN A 281 -22.49 17.12 -0.80
N PHE A 282 -21.55 17.75 -0.09
CA PHE A 282 -20.75 18.87 -0.56
C PHE A 282 -19.31 18.47 -0.91
N SER A 283 -19.01 17.17 -0.97
CA SER A 283 -17.73 16.69 -1.46
C SER A 283 -17.54 17.04 -2.94
N LEU A 284 -16.29 17.30 -3.34
CA LEU A 284 -15.92 17.43 -4.76
C LEU A 284 -16.34 16.19 -5.56
N PHE A 285 -16.33 15.00 -4.93
CA PHE A 285 -16.72 13.75 -5.56
C PHE A 285 -18.23 13.61 -5.78
N ASP A 286 -19.05 14.48 -5.17
CA ASP A 286 -20.51 14.50 -5.36
C ASP A 286 -20.94 15.43 -6.50
N ASN A 287 -20.04 16.27 -7.01
CA ASN A 287 -20.35 17.10 -8.19
C ASN A 287 -20.52 16.20 -9.42
N ILE A 288 -21.73 16.19 -9.99
CA ILE A 288 -22.12 15.32 -11.12
C ILE A 288 -21.15 15.43 -12.31
N PHE A 289 -20.71 16.64 -12.66
CA PHE A 289 -19.81 16.85 -13.80
C PHE A 289 -18.42 16.32 -13.53
N LEU A 290 -17.84 16.64 -12.36
CA LEU A 290 -16.53 16.12 -11.97
C LEU A 290 -16.56 14.60 -11.85
N LYS A 291 -17.55 14.04 -11.14
CA LYS A 291 -17.71 12.62 -10.91
C LYS A 291 -17.83 11.86 -12.23
N SER A 292 -18.63 12.37 -13.18
CA SER A 292 -18.76 11.81 -14.52
C SER A 292 -17.44 11.87 -15.31
N GLY A 293 -16.74 13.01 -15.24
CA GLY A 293 -15.43 13.18 -15.88
C GLY A 293 -14.38 12.18 -15.36
N LEU A 294 -14.27 12.05 -14.03
CA LEU A 294 -13.36 11.10 -13.38
C LEU A 294 -13.72 9.65 -13.71
N ALA A 295 -15.01 9.30 -13.65
CA ALA A 295 -15.49 7.98 -14.00
C ALA A 295 -15.16 7.60 -15.45
N LEU A 296 -15.28 8.53 -16.40
CA LEU A 296 -14.88 8.33 -17.80
C LEU A 296 -13.37 8.14 -17.94
N VAL A 297 -12.57 8.96 -17.26
CA VAL A 297 -11.10 8.86 -17.28
C VAL A 297 -10.65 7.50 -16.76
N TRP A 298 -11.11 7.08 -15.57
CA TRP A 298 -10.70 5.79 -14.99
C TRP A 298 -11.33 4.59 -15.72
N GLY A 299 -12.56 4.71 -16.21
CA GLY A 299 -13.16 3.73 -17.12
C GLY A 299 -12.34 3.51 -18.38
N PHE A 300 -11.76 4.57 -18.95
CA PHE A 300 -10.85 4.47 -20.08
C PHE A 300 -9.52 3.81 -19.71
N GLY A 301 -8.99 4.08 -18.51
CA GLY A 301 -7.85 3.37 -17.93
C GLY A 301 -8.11 1.86 -17.83
N PHE A 302 -9.30 1.47 -17.38
CA PHE A 302 -9.72 0.07 -17.30
C PHE A 302 -9.78 -0.58 -18.68
N ALA A 303 -10.39 0.10 -19.67
CA ALA A 303 -10.43 -0.40 -21.04
C ALA A 303 -9.02 -0.65 -21.61
N LYS A 304 -8.07 0.26 -21.36
CA LYS A 304 -6.67 0.07 -21.77
C LYS A 304 -6.00 -1.12 -21.09
N LEU A 305 -6.21 -1.29 -19.78
CA LEU A 305 -5.70 -2.43 -19.02
C LEU A 305 -6.26 -3.74 -19.58
N LEU A 306 -7.59 -3.82 -19.78
CA LEU A 306 -8.26 -5.02 -20.27
C LEU A 306 -7.77 -5.41 -21.68
N LEU A 307 -7.68 -4.44 -22.59
CA LEU A 307 -7.12 -4.67 -23.92
C LEU A 307 -5.64 -5.11 -23.87
N TYR A 308 -4.86 -4.56 -22.93
CA TYR A 308 -3.48 -4.99 -22.72
C TYR A 308 -3.41 -6.45 -22.26
N VAL A 309 -4.19 -6.84 -21.25
CA VAL A 309 -4.23 -8.22 -20.72
C VAL A 309 -4.75 -9.20 -21.77
N LEU A 310 -5.87 -8.92 -22.44
CA LEU A 310 -6.43 -9.77 -23.50
C LEU A 310 -5.47 -9.98 -24.67
N SER A 311 -4.72 -8.94 -25.06
CA SER A 311 -3.72 -9.07 -26.12
C SER A 311 -2.55 -9.98 -25.75
N LYS A 312 -2.30 -10.17 -24.44
CA LYS A 312 -1.31 -11.11 -23.93
C LYS A 312 -1.91 -12.51 -23.73
N ILE A 313 -3.22 -12.62 -23.47
CA ILE A 313 -3.93 -13.91 -23.32
C ILE A 313 -3.83 -14.80 -24.57
N LYS A 314 -3.83 -14.23 -25.79
CA LYS A 314 -3.58 -15.05 -27.00
C LYS A 314 -2.17 -15.67 -27.06
N GLY A 315 -1.24 -15.24 -26.22
CA GLY A 315 0.07 -15.87 -25.99
C GLY A 315 0.19 -16.61 -24.64
N VAL A 316 -0.86 -16.67 -23.82
CA VAL A 316 -0.86 -17.21 -22.43
C VAL A 316 -0.74 -18.73 -22.35
N VAL A 317 -0.90 -19.46 -23.45
CA VAL A 317 -0.45 -20.87 -23.49
C VAL A 317 1.07 -20.99 -23.28
N ARG A 318 1.82 -19.87 -23.40
CA ARG A 318 3.17 -19.70 -22.84
C ARG A 318 3.15 -18.60 -21.78
N LEU A 319 2.71 -18.93 -20.56
CA LEU A 319 2.94 -18.11 -19.36
C LEU A 319 4.40 -17.66 -19.34
N GLY A 320 4.65 -16.35 -19.47
CA GLY A 320 6.00 -15.81 -19.43
C GLY A 320 6.64 -16.09 -18.07
N ASN A 321 7.88 -16.59 -18.05
CA ASN A 321 8.67 -16.82 -16.84
C ASN A 321 8.74 -15.53 -16.01
N PHE A 322 7.92 -15.42 -14.95
CA PHE A 322 8.06 -14.35 -13.98
C PHE A 322 9.42 -14.47 -13.29
N SER A 323 10.12 -13.35 -13.17
CA SER A 323 11.34 -13.32 -12.39
C SER A 323 11.02 -13.50 -10.89
N LYS A 324 12.00 -13.97 -10.10
CA LYS A 324 11.81 -14.14 -8.65
C LYS A 324 11.33 -12.86 -7.96
N PRO A 325 11.87 -11.65 -8.25
CA PRO A 325 11.34 -10.42 -7.69
C PRO A 325 9.88 -10.15 -8.06
N GLU A 326 9.44 -10.50 -9.27
CA GLU A 326 8.04 -10.32 -9.67
C GLU A 326 7.10 -11.28 -8.92
N ILE A 327 7.50 -12.55 -8.75
CA ILE A 327 6.74 -13.52 -7.95
C ILE A 327 6.67 -13.05 -6.48
N PHE A 328 7.78 -12.52 -5.96
CA PHE A 328 7.83 -11.94 -4.62
C PHE A 328 6.80 -10.82 -4.47
N LEU A 329 6.81 -9.82 -5.37
CA LEU A 329 5.88 -8.70 -5.31
C LEU A 329 4.41 -9.14 -5.45
N LEU A 330 4.10 -10.03 -6.41
CA LEU A 330 2.73 -10.50 -6.62
C LEU A 330 2.20 -11.32 -5.44
N SER A 331 3.03 -12.20 -4.87
CA SER A 331 2.66 -12.97 -3.68
C SER A 331 2.51 -12.08 -2.45
N SER A 332 3.40 -11.10 -2.23
CA SER A 332 3.24 -10.10 -1.17
C SER A 332 1.96 -9.27 -1.33
N ALA A 333 1.61 -8.88 -2.57
CA ALA A 333 0.36 -8.18 -2.86
C ALA A 333 -0.87 -9.05 -2.52
N ALA A 334 -0.86 -10.31 -2.94
CA ALA A 334 -1.95 -11.26 -2.71
C ALA A 334 -2.14 -11.58 -1.22
N LEU A 335 -1.06 -11.79 -0.47
CA LEU A 335 -1.12 -12.05 0.97
C LEU A 335 -1.68 -10.85 1.74
N ASN A 336 -1.20 -9.64 1.42
CA ASN A 336 -1.69 -8.41 2.06
C ASN A 336 -3.13 -8.08 1.66
N PHE A 337 -3.61 -8.53 0.50
CA PHE A 337 -5.03 -8.44 0.16
C PHE A 337 -5.85 -9.52 0.89
N GLY A 338 -5.34 -10.75 0.94
CA GLY A 338 -6.01 -11.90 1.56
C GLY A 338 -6.24 -11.72 3.06
N VAL A 339 -5.31 -11.08 3.77
CA VAL A 339 -5.49 -10.83 5.23
C VAL A 339 -6.65 -9.89 5.54
N LEU A 340 -7.11 -9.07 4.58
CA LEU A 340 -8.24 -8.16 4.76
C LEU A 340 -9.58 -8.90 4.91
N PHE A 341 -9.64 -10.17 4.50
CA PHE A 341 -10.78 -11.05 4.76
C PHE A 341 -10.87 -11.50 6.23
N LEU A 342 -9.82 -11.29 7.03
CA LEU A 342 -9.71 -11.79 8.41
C LEU A 342 -9.72 -10.67 9.47
N SER A 343 -9.53 -9.41 9.07
CA SER A 343 -9.51 -8.26 9.99
C SER A 343 -10.90 -7.92 10.53
N SER A 344 -11.03 -7.50 11.79
CA SER A 344 -12.32 -7.10 12.39
C SER A 344 -12.91 -5.85 11.74
N ASP A 345 -12.09 -4.83 11.45
CA ASP A 345 -12.51 -3.57 10.83
C ASP A 345 -12.02 -3.46 9.38
N MET A 346 -12.65 -2.59 8.57
CA MET A 346 -12.15 -2.19 7.25
C MET A 346 -12.07 -0.68 7.09
N TYR A 347 -10.89 -0.24 6.70
CA TYR A 347 -10.68 1.09 6.14
C TYR A 347 -10.05 0.94 4.76
N ASP A 348 -10.38 1.86 3.85
CA ASP A 348 -9.79 1.95 2.51
C ASP A 348 -8.25 1.97 2.53
N ARG A 349 -7.63 2.66 3.51
CA ARG A 349 -6.17 2.70 3.73
C ARG A 349 -5.53 1.33 3.95
N TYR A 350 -6.29 0.31 4.37
CA TYR A 350 -5.77 -1.06 4.51
C TYR A 350 -5.43 -1.71 3.17
N LEU A 351 -5.89 -1.16 2.05
CA LEU A 351 -5.46 -1.58 0.71
C LEU A 351 -4.03 -1.13 0.35
N LEU A 352 -3.46 -0.16 1.08
CA LEU A 352 -2.17 0.46 0.74
C LEU A 352 -1.01 -0.55 0.61
N PRO A 353 -0.84 -1.57 1.49
CA PRO A 353 0.22 -2.54 1.32
C PRO A 353 0.08 -3.35 0.02
N SER A 354 -1.14 -3.81 -0.31
CA SER A 354 -1.37 -4.53 -1.58
C SER A 354 -1.13 -3.61 -2.79
N LEU A 355 -1.60 -2.37 -2.71
CA LEU A 355 -1.38 -1.35 -3.73
C LEU A 355 0.11 -1.06 -3.95
N LEU A 356 0.89 -0.92 -2.88
CA LEU A 356 2.34 -0.71 -2.95
C LEU A 356 3.00 -1.81 -3.78
N PHE A 357 2.72 -3.07 -3.48
CA PHE A 357 3.32 -4.21 -4.20
C PHE A 357 2.88 -4.28 -5.66
N LEU A 358 1.60 -4.01 -5.96
CA LEU A 358 1.09 -3.96 -7.34
C LEU A 358 1.70 -2.79 -8.13
N LEU A 359 1.86 -1.63 -7.50
CA LEU A 359 2.52 -0.46 -8.07
C LEU A 359 3.97 -0.80 -8.44
N LEU A 360 4.71 -1.42 -7.52
CA LEU A 360 6.09 -1.84 -7.75
C LEU A 360 6.19 -2.86 -8.89
N PHE A 361 5.29 -3.84 -8.94
CA PHE A 361 5.24 -4.83 -10.02
C PHE A 361 4.96 -4.17 -11.37
N LEU A 362 3.95 -3.30 -11.45
CA LEU A 362 3.53 -2.67 -12.70
C LEU A 362 4.58 -1.69 -13.24
N PHE A 363 5.06 -0.74 -12.43
CA PHE A 363 6.11 0.19 -12.86
C PHE A 363 7.46 -0.51 -13.08
N GLY A 364 7.74 -1.58 -12.32
CA GLY A 364 8.93 -2.41 -12.54
C GLY A 364 8.90 -3.08 -13.90
N ARG A 365 7.79 -3.76 -14.25
CA ARG A 365 7.67 -4.52 -15.49
C ARG A 365 7.42 -3.65 -16.73
N LEU A 366 6.58 -2.62 -16.63
CA LEU A 366 6.20 -1.76 -17.76
C LEU A 366 7.18 -0.61 -17.99
N GLY A 367 7.88 -0.17 -16.94
CA GLY A 367 8.87 0.91 -17.01
C GLY A 367 10.22 0.50 -17.60
N THR A 368 10.50 -0.79 -17.78
CA THR A 368 11.71 -1.29 -18.46
C THR A 368 11.64 -1.06 -19.98
N ASN A 369 10.51 -1.42 -20.60
CA ASN A 369 10.38 -1.54 -22.07
C ASN A 369 9.77 -0.32 -22.78
N TYR A 370 9.88 0.90 -22.23
CA TYR A 370 9.24 2.11 -22.79
C TYR A 370 7.74 1.97 -23.10
N SER A 371 7.05 1.06 -22.40
CA SER A 371 5.67 0.71 -22.72
C SER A 371 4.66 1.77 -22.25
N LEU A 372 5.12 2.79 -21.52
CA LEU A 372 4.31 3.84 -20.93
C LEU A 372 4.47 5.17 -21.67
N ASN A 373 3.37 5.89 -21.89
CA ASN A 373 3.35 7.26 -22.41
C ASN A 373 3.63 8.22 -21.25
N ARG A 374 4.82 8.85 -21.26
CA ARG A 374 5.28 9.78 -20.23
C ARG A 374 4.26 10.88 -19.93
N MET A 375 3.69 11.50 -20.96
CA MET A 375 2.73 12.59 -20.78
C MET A 375 1.48 12.11 -20.02
N CYS A 376 0.92 10.95 -20.42
CA CYS A 376 -0.23 10.37 -19.74
C CYS A 376 0.08 9.99 -18.28
N VAL A 377 1.29 9.46 -18.00
CA VAL A 377 1.70 9.13 -16.63
C VAL A 377 1.66 10.38 -15.75
N PHE A 378 2.37 11.45 -16.16
CA PHE A 378 2.49 12.65 -15.34
C PHE A 378 1.18 13.45 -15.25
N LEU A 379 0.35 13.48 -16.29
CA LEU A 379 -1.00 14.06 -16.21
C LEU A 379 -1.89 13.31 -15.21
N SER A 380 -1.81 11.98 -15.20
CA SER A 380 -2.55 11.16 -14.23
C SER A 380 -2.05 11.38 -12.80
N ILE A 381 -0.74 11.53 -12.60
CA ILE A 381 -0.16 11.87 -11.29
C ILE A 381 -0.60 13.26 -10.86
N ALA A 382 -0.60 14.25 -11.76
CA ALA A 382 -1.07 15.60 -11.45
C ALA A 382 -2.55 15.61 -11.05
N LEU A 383 -3.39 14.81 -11.72
CA LEU A 383 -4.78 14.61 -11.32
C LEU A 383 -4.89 14.00 -9.92
N MET A 384 -4.07 13.00 -9.60
CA MET A 384 -4.04 12.40 -8.25
C MET A 384 -3.54 13.37 -7.18
N ALA A 385 -2.54 14.20 -7.49
CA ALA A 385 -2.06 15.25 -6.61
C ALA A 385 -3.16 16.29 -6.33
N PHE A 386 -3.89 16.72 -7.37
CA PHE A 386 -5.04 17.61 -7.20
C PHE A 386 -6.09 17.00 -6.26
N ILE A 387 -6.49 15.75 -6.51
CA ILE A 387 -7.46 15.01 -5.68
C ILE A 387 -6.97 14.81 -4.24
N SER A 388 -5.66 14.76 -4.01
CA SER A 388 -5.10 14.57 -2.65
C SER A 388 -5.05 15.85 -1.83
N ILE A 389 -5.02 17.00 -2.50
CA ILE A 389 -4.82 18.32 -1.87
C ILE A 389 -6.16 18.99 -1.56
N VAL A 390 -7.16 18.76 -2.42
CA VAL A 390 -8.51 19.32 -2.30
C VAL A 390 -9.40 18.33 -1.60
#